data_AF-A0A7J7PDK5-F1
#
_entry.id   AF-A0A7J7PDK5-F1
#
_cell.length_a   1.000
_cell.length_b   1.000
_cell.length_c   1.000
_cell.angle_alpha   90.00
_cell.angle_beta   90.00
_cell.angle_gamma   90.00
#
_symmetry.space_group_name_H-M   'P 1'
#
loop_
_entity.id
_entity.type
_entity.pdbx_description
1 polymer ?
#
loop_
_entity_poly.entity_id
_entity_poly.type
_entity_poly.pdbx_seq_one_letter_code
_entity_poly.pdbx_strand_id
1 'polypeptide(L)'
;MLSQRWQSAAGAGSTAGLAADIAAPEEHYWHDLNDYQLSLQQHINERDGLLQRVDRAGQQLLLLKSINVLNDTFRLWHDGPFGTISGFRLGRSQERAVEWDEINAAWGQAVLLLHTMAQQCRLNILAYQLLPMGSRPRVADKRGSYDLFGPVSKLWGGTHAKAMLGFLACLKEFGTLRAHGRRCTGTSECRRMDIAEGQPSLFEFPFAIEGDQVGSHSIRLSMLSKDDDWTKALKLLLANPKRALQVGPPQGSMAVLMGQGRVRRRLPVHRMPVATGHVLAGLRAARQGRQFPAPC
;
A
#
# COMPACT_ATOMS: atom_id res chain seq x y z
N MET A 1 60.49 -20.14 -68.37
CA MET A 1 60.22 -19.70 -66.97
C MET A 1 59.85 -18.21 -66.83
N LEU A 2 59.40 -17.49 -67.88
CA LEU A 2 59.12 -16.04 -67.77
C LEU A 2 57.62 -15.66 -67.84
N SER A 3 56.70 -16.61 -68.04
CA SER A 3 55.27 -16.30 -68.20
C SER A 3 54.50 -16.21 -66.87
N GLN A 4 54.97 -16.84 -65.78
CA GLN A 4 54.25 -16.85 -64.49
C GLN A 4 54.46 -15.59 -63.63
N ARG A 5 55.47 -14.76 -63.92
CA ARG A 5 55.83 -13.60 -63.10
C ARG A 5 54.95 -12.37 -63.35
N TRP A 6 54.36 -12.25 -64.54
CA TRP A 6 53.53 -11.10 -64.93
C TRP A 6 52.08 -11.19 -64.41
N GLN A 7 51.54 -12.41 -64.23
CA GLN A 7 50.17 -12.60 -63.71
C GLN A 7 50.07 -12.32 -62.20
N SER A 8 51.15 -12.53 -61.43
CA SER A 8 51.18 -12.29 -59.98
C SER A 8 51.35 -10.81 -59.62
N ALA A 9 52.15 -10.06 -60.39
CA ALA A 9 52.36 -8.62 -60.17
C ALA A 9 51.13 -7.77 -60.57
N ALA A 10 50.44 -8.13 -61.65
CA ALA A 10 49.22 -7.44 -62.08
C ALA A 10 48.04 -7.64 -61.09
N GLY A 11 47.94 -8.82 -60.45
CA GLY A 11 46.94 -9.08 -59.41
C GLY A 11 47.25 -8.42 -58.06
N ALA A 12 48.53 -8.27 -57.71
CA ALA A 12 48.96 -7.64 -56.47
C ALA A 12 48.78 -6.10 -56.48
N GLY A 13 49.05 -5.44 -57.61
CA GLY A 13 48.82 -3.99 -57.76
C GLY A 13 47.33 -3.62 -57.76
N SER A 14 46.48 -4.46 -58.35
CA SER A 14 45.02 -4.26 -58.36
C SER A 14 44.42 -4.48 -56.96
N THR A 15 44.87 -5.50 -56.22
CA THR A 15 44.37 -5.77 -54.86
C THR A 15 44.83 -4.74 -53.83
N ALA A 16 46.04 -4.19 -53.97
CA ALA A 16 46.53 -3.10 -53.11
C ALA A 16 45.77 -1.78 -53.34
N GLY A 17 45.45 -1.44 -54.60
CA GLY A 17 44.61 -0.27 -54.92
C GLY A 17 43.18 -0.42 -54.38
N LEU A 18 42.56 -1.59 -54.59
CA LEU A 18 41.24 -1.91 -54.03
C LEU A 18 41.22 -1.89 -52.49
N ALA A 19 42.29 -2.34 -51.83
CA ALA A 19 42.39 -2.27 -50.37
C ALA A 19 42.47 -0.81 -49.87
N ALA A 20 43.19 0.06 -50.59
CA ALA A 20 43.28 1.48 -50.26
C ALA A 20 41.94 2.22 -50.49
N ASP A 21 41.22 1.87 -51.55
CA ASP A 21 39.90 2.45 -51.88
C ASP A 21 38.82 2.10 -50.84
N ILE A 22 39.00 0.99 -50.10
CA ILE A 22 38.06 0.52 -49.08
C ILE A 22 38.43 1.04 -47.67
N ALA A 23 39.71 1.31 -47.41
CA ALA A 23 40.20 1.68 -46.09
C ALA A 23 39.60 2.98 -45.51
N ALA A 24 39.47 4.03 -46.32
CA ALA A 24 38.90 5.31 -45.86
C ALA A 24 37.37 5.22 -45.57
N PRO A 25 36.55 4.59 -46.44
CA PRO A 25 35.16 4.28 -46.12
C PRO A 25 35.00 3.39 -44.88
N GLU A 26 35.90 2.41 -44.67
CA GLU A 26 35.91 1.55 -43.49
C GLU A 26 36.19 2.34 -42.21
N GLU A 27 37.20 3.22 -42.21
CA GLU A 27 37.53 4.06 -41.06
C GLU A 27 36.34 4.96 -40.66
N HIS A 28 35.68 5.60 -41.65
CA HIS A 28 34.49 6.40 -41.39
C HIS A 28 33.34 5.57 -40.81
N TYR A 29 33.11 4.37 -41.36
CA TYR A 29 32.10 3.45 -40.84
C TYR A 29 32.38 3.02 -39.40
N TRP A 30 33.65 2.75 -39.05
CA TRP A 30 34.03 2.42 -37.68
C TRP A 30 33.85 3.59 -36.72
N HIS A 31 34.12 4.83 -37.16
CA HIS A 31 33.83 6.03 -36.37
C HIS A 31 32.33 6.20 -36.11
N ASP A 32 31.50 6.10 -37.14
CA ASP A 32 30.04 6.22 -37.01
C ASP A 32 29.46 5.14 -36.08
N LEU A 33 29.97 3.90 -36.18
CA LEU A 33 29.58 2.81 -35.30
C LEU A 33 29.95 3.09 -33.83
N ASN A 34 31.16 3.60 -33.59
CA ASN A 34 31.62 3.93 -32.25
C ASN A 34 30.77 5.06 -31.64
N ASP A 35 30.48 6.11 -32.42
CA ASP A 35 29.63 7.22 -31.98
C ASP A 35 28.21 6.75 -31.67
N TYR A 36 27.65 5.87 -32.52
CA TYR A 36 26.36 5.26 -32.26
C TYR A 36 26.36 4.39 -30.99
N GLN A 37 27.41 3.58 -30.78
CA GLN A 37 27.56 2.76 -29.58
C GLN A 37 27.65 3.60 -28.31
N LEU A 38 28.40 4.71 -28.34
CA LEU A 38 28.50 5.65 -27.23
C LEU A 38 27.15 6.28 -26.88
N SER A 39 26.41 6.75 -27.91
CA SER A 39 25.08 7.32 -27.74
C SER A 39 24.08 6.31 -27.17
N LEU A 40 24.10 5.07 -27.68
CA LEU A 40 23.26 3.99 -27.15
C LEU A 40 23.58 3.69 -25.69
N GLN A 41 24.86 3.62 -25.33
CA GLN A 41 25.28 3.37 -23.95
C GLN A 41 24.83 4.50 -23.02
N GLN A 42 24.91 5.76 -23.46
CA GLN A 42 24.41 6.90 -22.69
C GLN A 42 22.91 6.76 -22.43
N HIS A 43 22.10 6.47 -23.44
CA HIS A 43 20.66 6.28 -23.26
C HIS A 43 20.30 5.08 -22.37
N ILE A 44 21.08 3.99 -22.43
CA ILE A 44 20.92 2.85 -21.51
C ILE A 44 21.21 3.27 -20.07
N ASN A 45 22.31 4.00 -19.84
CA ASN A 45 22.68 4.49 -18.52
C ASN A 45 21.63 5.47 -17.95
N GLU A 46 21.11 6.37 -18.79
CA GLU A 46 20.03 7.30 -18.43
C GLU A 46 18.76 6.55 -18.03
N ARG A 47 18.35 5.57 -18.85
CA ARG A 47 17.18 4.71 -18.56
C ARG A 47 17.37 3.98 -17.23
N ASP A 48 18.53 3.37 -17.03
CA ASP A 48 18.80 2.55 -15.84
C ASP A 48 18.86 3.43 -14.59
N GLY A 49 19.43 4.63 -14.69
CA GLY A 49 19.39 5.63 -13.62
C GLY A 49 17.97 6.09 -13.29
N LEU A 50 17.11 6.28 -14.30
CA LEU A 50 15.69 6.60 -14.07
C LEU A 50 14.93 5.44 -13.42
N LEU A 51 15.15 4.20 -13.86
CA LEU A 51 14.53 3.01 -13.28
C LEU A 51 14.91 2.83 -11.81
N GLN A 52 16.18 3.03 -11.46
CA GLN A 52 16.65 2.99 -10.07
C GLN A 52 15.98 4.06 -9.20
N ARG A 53 15.80 5.28 -9.73
CA ARG A 53 15.09 6.35 -9.00
C ARG A 53 13.63 6.02 -8.77
N VAL A 54 12.95 5.45 -9.76
CA VAL A 54 11.56 4.99 -9.63
C VAL A 54 11.45 3.88 -8.59
N ASP A 55 12.37 2.90 -8.61
CA ASP A 55 12.37 1.80 -7.66
C ASP A 55 12.62 2.30 -6.22
N ARG A 56 13.63 3.15 -6.03
CA ARG A 56 13.93 3.77 -4.73
C ARG A 56 12.74 4.58 -4.19
N ALA A 57 12.12 5.40 -5.03
CA ALA A 57 10.94 6.17 -4.65
C ALA A 57 9.75 5.25 -4.32
N GLY A 58 9.58 4.16 -5.07
CA GLY A 58 8.58 3.13 -4.81
C GLY A 58 8.78 2.45 -3.46
N GLN A 59 10.00 2.02 -3.15
CA GLN A 59 10.36 1.44 -1.85
C GLN A 59 10.15 2.42 -0.70
N GLN A 60 10.58 3.68 -0.85
CA GLN A 60 10.37 4.71 0.17
C GLN A 60 8.88 4.99 0.41
N LEU A 61 8.08 4.99 -0.66
CA LEU A 61 6.63 5.14 -0.55
C LEU A 61 5.98 3.93 0.13
N LEU A 62 6.47 2.71 -0.10
CA LEU A 62 6.00 1.52 0.63
C LEU A 62 6.34 1.60 2.12
N LEU A 63 7.54 2.09 2.47
CA LEU A 63 7.95 2.31 3.87
C LEU A 63 7.12 3.40 4.55
N LEU A 64 6.92 4.54 3.90
CA LEU A 64 6.07 5.61 4.45
C LEU A 64 4.61 5.18 4.59
N LYS A 65 4.12 4.28 3.72
CA LYS A 65 2.79 3.67 3.85
C LYS A 65 2.72 2.66 5.00
N SER A 66 3.80 1.95 5.31
CA SER A 66 3.80 0.98 6.41
C SER A 66 3.95 1.65 7.78
N ILE A 67 4.47 2.88 7.83
CA ILE A 67 4.47 3.72 9.02
C ILE A 67 3.10 4.40 9.13
N ASN A 68 2.14 3.67 9.69
CA ASN A 68 0.84 4.26 10.03
C ASN A 68 1.03 5.25 11.18
N VAL A 69 0.94 6.55 10.90
CA VAL A 69 1.05 7.64 11.90
C VAL A 69 0.12 7.41 13.10
N LEU A 70 -1.02 6.73 12.90
CA LEU A 70 -1.92 6.38 14.01
C LEU A 70 -1.32 5.35 14.97
N ASN A 71 -0.50 4.42 14.49
CA ASN A 71 0.18 3.45 15.36
C ASN A 71 1.22 4.14 16.26
N ASP A 72 1.87 5.19 15.74
CA ASP A 72 2.83 5.99 16.50
C ASP A 72 2.13 6.92 17.51
N THR A 73 1.00 7.51 17.10
CA THR A 73 0.21 8.44 17.93
C THR A 73 -0.60 7.70 19.02
N PHE A 74 -1.28 6.62 18.65
CA PHE A 74 -2.13 5.81 19.52
C PHE A 74 -1.47 4.46 19.78
N ARG A 75 -0.42 4.49 20.61
CA ARG A 75 0.35 3.28 20.91
C ARG A 75 -0.47 2.29 21.73
N LEU A 76 -1.01 1.27 21.08
CA LEU A 76 -1.83 0.21 21.70
C LEU A 76 -0.94 -0.94 22.19
N TRP A 77 -0.88 -1.11 23.50
CA TRP A 77 -0.08 -2.13 24.17
C TRP A 77 -0.84 -2.80 25.32
N HIS A 78 -0.14 -3.60 26.12
CA HIS A 78 -0.68 -4.17 27.35
C HIS A 78 0.34 -4.09 28.47
N ASP A 79 -0.15 -3.87 29.69
CA ASP A 79 0.63 -3.92 30.92
C ASP A 79 -0.04 -4.92 31.86
N GLY A 80 0.52 -6.13 31.95
CA GLY A 80 -0.08 -7.26 32.68
C GLY A 80 -1.56 -7.51 32.28
N PRO A 81 -2.52 -7.39 33.22
CA PRO A 81 -3.94 -7.60 32.94
C PRO A 81 -4.57 -6.44 32.17
N PHE A 82 -3.95 -5.25 32.13
CA PHE A 82 -4.50 -4.06 31.52
C PHE A 82 -4.18 -3.95 30.03
N GLY A 83 -5.14 -3.43 29.25
CA GLY A 83 -4.84 -2.84 27.94
C GLY A 83 -4.38 -1.40 28.13
N THR A 84 -3.40 -0.95 27.34
CA THR A 84 -2.88 0.42 27.42
C THR A 84 -2.99 1.13 26.09
N ILE A 85 -3.38 2.41 26.11
CA ILE A 85 -3.40 3.27 24.92
C ILE A 85 -2.61 4.55 25.23
N SER A 86 -1.60 4.83 24.41
CA SER A 86 -0.71 5.99 24.58
C SER A 86 -0.09 6.08 25.99
N GLY A 87 0.18 4.91 26.60
CA GLY A 87 0.74 4.79 27.95
C GLY A 87 -0.28 4.77 29.09
N PHE A 88 -1.57 5.06 28.84
CA PHE A 88 -2.61 5.04 29.89
C PHE A 88 -3.27 3.67 29.99
N ARG A 89 -3.42 3.15 31.21
CA ARG A 89 -4.08 1.87 31.50
C ARG A 89 -5.59 2.02 31.50
N LEU A 90 -6.26 1.13 30.77
CA LEU A 90 -7.71 1.07 30.68
C LEU A 90 -8.24 -0.13 31.49
N GLY A 91 -8.71 0.13 32.70
CA GLY A 91 -9.27 -0.88 33.59
C GLY A 91 -8.94 -0.62 35.06
N ARG A 92 -9.42 -1.49 35.94
CA ARG A 92 -9.13 -1.49 37.39
C ARG A 92 -8.92 -2.93 37.86
N SER A 93 -8.00 -3.14 38.78
CA SER A 93 -7.81 -4.43 39.43
C SER A 93 -7.73 -4.24 40.95
N GLN A 94 -8.03 -5.31 41.70
CA GLN A 94 -7.92 -5.31 43.16
C GLN A 94 -6.46 -5.18 43.62
N GLU A 95 -5.51 -5.72 42.85
CA GLU A 95 -4.08 -5.66 43.17
C GLU A 95 -3.45 -4.31 42.84
N ARG A 96 -3.93 -3.66 41.78
CA ARG A 96 -3.43 -2.38 41.28
C ARG A 96 -4.60 -1.48 40.92
N ALA A 97 -4.94 -0.58 41.85
CA ALA A 97 -5.95 0.43 41.61
C ALA A 97 -5.40 1.49 40.63
N VAL A 98 -6.05 1.62 39.49
CA VAL A 98 -5.81 2.69 38.51
C VAL A 98 -6.80 3.82 38.82
N GLU A 99 -6.29 5.05 38.89
CA GLU A 99 -7.09 6.24 39.13
C GLU A 99 -8.02 6.53 37.94
N TRP A 100 -9.19 7.11 38.24
CA TRP A 100 -10.17 7.42 37.20
C TRP A 100 -9.64 8.41 36.16
N ASP A 101 -8.75 9.33 36.52
CA ASP A 101 -8.17 10.28 35.56
C ASP A 101 -7.36 9.59 34.46
N GLU A 102 -6.64 8.51 34.80
CA GLU A 102 -5.90 7.70 33.83
C GLU A 102 -6.85 6.92 32.91
N ILE A 103 -7.91 6.31 33.49
CA ILE A 103 -8.94 5.59 32.74
C ILE A 103 -9.70 6.52 31.79
N ASN A 104 -10.02 7.72 32.27
CA ASN A 104 -10.69 8.78 31.53
C ASN A 104 -9.83 9.26 30.35
N ALA A 105 -8.53 9.45 30.57
CA ALA A 105 -7.59 9.75 29.51
C ALA A 105 -7.50 8.62 28.48
N ALA A 106 -7.45 7.36 28.93
CA ALA A 106 -7.44 6.20 28.04
C ALA A 106 -8.71 6.10 27.17
N TRP A 107 -9.90 6.31 27.76
CA TRP A 107 -11.15 6.40 26.99
C TRP A 107 -11.14 7.55 25.98
N GLY A 108 -10.59 8.70 26.38
CA GLY A 108 -10.40 9.86 25.51
C GLY A 108 -9.62 9.52 24.25
N GLN A 109 -8.47 8.86 24.44
CA GLN A 109 -7.62 8.39 23.35
C GLN A 109 -8.33 7.32 22.51
N ALA A 110 -9.09 6.41 23.12
CA ALA A 110 -9.80 5.35 22.40
C ALA A 110 -10.92 5.90 21.51
N VAL A 111 -11.68 6.88 21.99
CA VAL A 111 -12.72 7.58 21.21
C VAL A 111 -12.09 8.37 20.07
N LEU A 112 -11.01 9.10 20.33
CA LEU A 112 -10.30 9.85 19.29
C LEU A 112 -9.74 8.90 18.22
N LEU A 113 -9.11 7.80 18.63
CA LEU A 113 -8.58 6.79 17.70
C LEU A 113 -9.68 6.26 16.78
N LEU A 114 -10.81 5.80 17.31
CA LEU A 114 -11.89 5.23 16.49
C LEU A 114 -12.48 6.30 15.56
N HIS A 115 -12.66 7.53 16.05
CA HIS A 115 -13.10 8.67 15.25
C HIS A 115 -12.15 8.94 14.07
N THR A 116 -10.85 9.03 14.32
CA THR A 116 -9.83 9.27 13.29
C THR A 116 -9.73 8.10 12.32
N MET A 117 -9.82 6.84 12.78
CA MET A 117 -9.84 5.66 11.91
C MET A 117 -11.05 5.64 10.98
N ALA A 118 -12.23 5.99 11.50
CA ALA A 118 -13.45 6.10 10.70
C ALA A 118 -13.30 7.17 9.61
N GLN A 119 -12.76 8.35 9.97
CA GLN A 119 -12.48 9.43 9.02
C GLN A 119 -11.46 9.03 7.95
N GLN A 120 -10.34 8.40 8.32
CA GLN A 120 -9.31 7.95 7.39
C GLN A 120 -9.87 6.92 6.38
N CYS A 121 -10.72 6.01 6.85
CA CYS A 121 -11.39 5.03 6.00
C CYS A 121 -12.61 5.60 5.25
N ARG A 122 -13.00 6.86 5.50
CA ARG A 122 -14.22 7.51 4.98
C ARG A 122 -15.49 6.69 5.28
N LEU A 123 -15.56 6.15 6.48
CA LEU A 123 -16.71 5.39 6.98
C LEU A 123 -17.58 6.31 7.83
N ASN A 124 -18.87 6.33 7.54
CA ASN A 124 -19.86 7.02 8.35
C ASN A 124 -20.46 6.02 9.33
N ILE A 125 -20.08 6.14 10.61
CA ILE A 125 -20.65 5.36 11.71
C ILE A 125 -21.98 6.03 12.10
N LEU A 126 -23.10 5.32 11.95
CA LEU A 126 -24.44 5.87 12.13
C LEU A 126 -25.10 5.44 13.44
N ALA A 127 -24.57 4.43 14.13
CA ALA A 127 -25.15 3.93 15.38
C ALA A 127 -25.10 4.99 16.49
N TYR A 128 -23.93 5.63 16.66
CA TYR A 128 -23.72 6.71 17.63
C TYR A 128 -22.67 7.70 17.10
N GLN A 129 -22.73 8.93 17.59
CA GLN A 129 -21.74 9.96 17.34
C GLN A 129 -20.66 9.94 18.43
N LEU A 130 -19.40 9.74 18.01
CA LEU A 130 -18.23 9.80 18.88
C LEU A 130 -17.78 11.25 19.08
N LEU A 131 -17.66 11.69 20.34
CA LEU A 131 -17.22 13.05 20.71
C LEU A 131 -15.89 12.98 21.48
N PRO A 132 -14.74 13.06 20.79
CA PRO A 132 -13.43 13.06 21.43
C PRO A 132 -13.18 14.42 22.11
N MET A 133 -13.27 14.46 23.44
CA MET A 133 -13.15 15.68 24.24
C MET A 133 -12.05 15.54 25.31
N GLY A 134 -10.86 15.09 24.89
CA GLY A 134 -9.77 14.81 25.82
C GLY A 134 -10.15 13.72 26.84
N SER A 135 -9.88 13.95 28.12
CA SER A 135 -10.23 13.03 29.21
C SER A 135 -11.72 12.99 29.57
N ARG A 136 -12.58 13.77 28.90
CA ARG A 136 -14.03 13.73 29.11
C ARG A 136 -14.78 13.31 27.85
N PRO A 137 -14.45 12.15 27.25
CA PRO A 137 -15.10 11.71 26.03
C PRO A 137 -16.59 11.47 26.24
N ARG A 138 -17.37 11.68 25.18
CA ARG A 138 -18.81 11.45 25.19
C ARG A 138 -19.24 10.68 23.94
N VAL A 139 -20.37 10.00 24.07
CA VAL A 139 -21.04 9.32 22.97
C VAL A 139 -22.46 9.82 22.90
N ALA A 140 -22.91 10.25 21.73
CA ALA A 140 -24.25 10.79 21.53
C ALA A 140 -25.09 9.90 20.60
N ASP A 141 -26.38 9.83 20.90
CA ASP A 141 -27.42 9.27 20.03
C ASP A 141 -28.50 10.36 19.82
N LYS A 142 -29.51 10.09 19.00
CA LYS A 142 -30.68 10.94 18.78
C LYS A 142 -31.38 11.37 20.08
N ARG A 143 -31.26 10.57 21.14
CA ARG A 143 -31.89 10.84 22.44
C ARG A 143 -31.07 11.78 23.34
N GLY A 144 -29.79 12.00 23.05
CA GLY A 144 -28.90 12.81 23.88
C GLY A 144 -27.46 12.28 23.95
N SER A 145 -26.65 12.98 24.73
CA SER A 145 -25.24 12.66 24.97
C SER A 145 -25.06 11.88 26.28
N TYR A 146 -24.14 10.92 26.28
CA TYR A 146 -23.79 10.09 27.43
C TYR A 146 -22.28 10.21 27.71
N ASP A 147 -21.95 10.29 28.99
CA ASP A 147 -20.58 10.48 29.46
C ASP A 147 -19.83 9.15 29.54
N LEU A 148 -18.66 9.10 28.89
CA LEU A 148 -17.74 7.95 28.90
C LEU A 148 -16.53 8.24 29.80
N PHE A 149 -16.76 8.98 30.88
CA PHE A 149 -15.76 9.28 31.88
C PHE A 149 -16.35 9.09 33.29
N GLY A 150 -15.49 8.76 34.24
CA GLY A 150 -15.81 8.65 35.66
C GLY A 150 -15.41 9.88 36.47
N PRO A 151 -15.58 9.83 37.80
CA PRO A 151 -15.84 8.64 38.60
C PRO A 151 -17.27 8.11 38.46
N VAL A 152 -17.42 6.78 38.40
CA VAL A 152 -18.72 6.10 38.30
C VAL A 152 -18.96 5.25 39.52
N SER A 153 -20.10 5.43 40.17
CA SER A 153 -20.54 4.52 41.25
C SER A 153 -21.05 3.22 40.65
N LYS A 154 -20.62 2.07 41.18
CA LYS A 154 -21.09 0.74 40.75
C LYS A 154 -22.61 0.54 40.92
N LEU A 155 -23.25 1.38 41.75
CA LEU A 155 -24.71 1.36 41.99
C LEU A 155 -25.51 2.16 40.95
N TRP A 156 -24.92 3.22 40.37
CA TRP A 156 -25.62 4.20 39.53
C TRP A 156 -24.94 4.43 38.18
N GLY A 157 -24.26 3.40 37.66
CA GLY A 157 -23.47 3.48 36.43
C GLY A 157 -24.24 3.34 35.12
N GLY A 158 -25.57 3.51 35.11
CA GLY A 158 -26.41 3.24 33.93
C GLY A 158 -26.08 4.12 32.71
N THR A 159 -25.76 5.39 32.93
CA THR A 159 -25.38 6.34 31.86
C THR A 159 -24.02 6.00 31.26
N HIS A 160 -23.03 5.72 32.11
CA HIS A 160 -21.69 5.28 31.68
C HIS A 160 -21.73 3.95 30.94
N ALA A 161 -22.50 2.97 31.43
CA ALA A 161 -22.74 1.71 30.73
C ALA A 161 -23.32 1.93 29.34
N LYS A 162 -24.28 2.85 29.21
CA LYS A 162 -24.87 3.22 27.91
C LYS A 162 -23.85 3.88 26.98
N ALA A 163 -22.99 4.76 27.50
CA ALA A 163 -21.91 5.35 26.71
C ALA A 163 -20.93 4.29 26.19
N MET A 164 -20.51 3.34 27.04
CA MET A 164 -19.63 2.24 26.63
C MET A 164 -20.28 1.33 25.58
N LEU A 165 -21.59 1.05 25.71
CA LEU A 165 -22.35 0.31 24.71
C LEU A 165 -22.44 1.06 23.39
N GLY A 166 -22.62 2.39 23.44
CA GLY A 166 -22.59 3.22 22.25
C GLY A 166 -21.24 3.17 21.53
N PHE A 167 -20.14 3.23 22.29
CA PHE A 167 -18.80 3.04 21.74
C PHE A 167 -18.62 1.65 21.10
N LEU A 168 -19.08 0.58 21.76
CA LEU A 168 -19.02 -0.78 21.19
C LEU A 168 -19.83 -0.92 19.90
N ALA A 169 -21.01 -0.31 19.85
CA ALA A 169 -21.83 -0.29 18.64
C ALA A 169 -21.09 0.40 17.49
N CYS A 170 -20.44 1.55 17.76
CA CYS A 170 -19.57 2.22 16.77
C CYS A 170 -18.42 1.33 16.32
N LEU A 171 -17.75 0.64 17.25
CA LEU A 171 -16.62 -0.23 16.94
C LEU A 171 -17.07 -1.41 16.08
N LYS A 172 -18.17 -2.06 16.45
CA LYS A 172 -18.76 -3.16 15.68
C LYS A 172 -19.16 -2.70 14.27
N GLU A 173 -19.83 -1.57 14.15
CA GLU A 173 -20.21 -0.98 12.85
C GLU A 173 -18.98 -0.63 12.01
N PHE A 174 -17.92 -0.09 12.60
CA PHE A 174 -16.67 0.14 11.90
C PHE A 174 -16.08 -1.16 11.33
N GLY A 175 -16.07 -2.24 12.12
CA GLY A 175 -15.59 -3.55 11.69
C GLY A 175 -16.40 -4.12 10.53
N THR A 176 -17.74 -4.06 10.62
CA THR A 176 -18.62 -4.56 9.55
C THR A 176 -18.49 -3.73 8.28
N LEU A 177 -18.50 -2.40 8.37
CA LEU A 177 -18.32 -1.52 7.21
C LEU A 177 -16.98 -1.77 6.51
N ARG A 178 -15.91 -1.99 7.30
CA ARG A 178 -14.59 -2.31 6.78
C ARG A 178 -14.52 -3.68 6.12
N ALA A 179 -15.14 -4.70 6.71
CA ALA A 179 -15.19 -6.06 6.16
C ALA A 179 -15.81 -6.11 4.76
N HIS A 180 -16.82 -5.27 4.53
CA HIS A 180 -17.56 -5.20 3.27
C HIS A 180 -16.97 -4.19 2.25
N GLY A 181 -15.91 -3.46 2.61
CA GLY A 181 -15.30 -2.45 1.73
C GLY A 181 -16.23 -1.31 1.32
N ARG A 182 -17.33 -1.08 2.05
CA ARG A 182 -18.35 -0.09 1.67
C ARG A 182 -17.97 1.31 2.16
N ARG A 183 -18.04 2.29 1.25
CA ARG A 183 -18.10 3.72 1.58
C ARG A 183 -19.58 4.07 1.72
N CYS A 184 -20.08 4.33 2.93
CA CYS A 184 -21.45 4.81 3.10
C CYS A 184 -21.56 6.25 2.60
N THR A 185 -22.13 6.44 1.42
CA THR A 185 -22.43 7.75 0.82
C THR A 185 -23.69 8.34 1.46
N GLY A 186 -23.55 8.90 2.66
CA GLY A 186 -24.36 10.01 3.20
C GLY A 186 -25.90 9.93 3.27
N THR A 187 -26.59 8.91 2.75
CA THR A 187 -28.05 8.84 2.75
C THR A 187 -28.58 7.78 3.71
N SER A 188 -29.69 8.12 4.37
CA SER A 188 -30.38 7.33 5.40
C SER A 188 -30.97 6.00 4.92
N GLU A 189 -30.77 5.63 3.65
CA GLU A 189 -31.31 4.43 3.00
C GLU A 189 -30.38 3.21 3.06
N CYS A 190 -29.13 3.34 3.51
CA CYS A 190 -28.25 2.17 3.72
C CYS A 190 -28.66 1.28 4.92
N ARG A 191 -29.83 1.52 5.52
CA ARG A 191 -30.27 0.80 6.72
C ARG A 191 -30.79 -0.61 6.43
N ARG A 192 -31.13 -0.91 5.18
CA ARG A 192 -31.69 -2.21 4.76
C ARG A 192 -31.33 -2.47 3.30
N MET A 193 -30.33 -3.30 3.05
CA MET A 193 -30.40 -4.46 2.14
C MET A 193 -28.99 -5.04 1.98
N ASP A 194 -28.93 -6.35 2.17
CA ASP A 194 -27.95 -7.31 1.66
C ASP A 194 -26.50 -7.06 2.11
N ILE A 195 -26.16 -7.66 3.25
CA ILE A 195 -24.90 -8.40 3.36
C ILE A 195 -24.99 -9.44 2.24
N ALA A 196 -24.32 -9.21 1.12
CA ALA A 196 -24.29 -10.18 0.04
C ALA A 196 -23.63 -11.45 0.60
N GLU A 197 -24.45 -12.43 0.99
CA GLU A 197 -24.01 -13.77 1.34
C GLU A 197 -23.11 -14.29 0.22
N GLY A 198 -21.82 -14.47 0.51
CA GLY A 198 -20.86 -15.06 -0.43
C GLY A 198 -19.64 -14.23 -0.81
N GLN A 199 -19.51 -12.96 -0.39
CA GLN A 199 -18.21 -12.27 -0.49
C GLN A 199 -17.30 -12.58 0.71
N PRO A 200 -16.01 -12.92 0.49
CA PRO A 200 -15.08 -13.16 1.58
C PRO A 200 -14.89 -11.87 2.38
N SER A 201 -15.01 -11.96 3.71
CA SER A 201 -14.76 -10.84 4.61
C SER A 201 -13.31 -10.38 4.44
N LEU A 202 -13.12 -9.12 4.02
CA LEU A 202 -11.78 -8.56 3.83
C LEU A 202 -11.08 -8.27 5.16
N PHE A 203 -11.84 -8.28 6.25
CA PHE A 203 -11.38 -7.93 7.58
C PHE A 203 -12.36 -8.49 8.62
N GLU A 204 -11.84 -9.02 9.72
CA GLU A 204 -12.62 -9.38 10.89
C GLU A 204 -11.85 -9.00 12.16
N PHE A 205 -12.58 -8.63 13.21
CA PHE A 205 -11.99 -8.40 14.50
C PHE A 205 -11.61 -9.71 15.18
N PRO A 206 -10.49 -9.75 15.91
CA PRO A 206 -10.07 -10.95 16.62
C PRO A 206 -11.03 -11.33 17.76
N PHE A 207 -11.76 -10.35 18.33
CA PHE A 207 -12.71 -10.58 19.41
C PHE A 207 -14.10 -10.13 18.99
N ALA A 208 -15.06 -11.08 19.02
CA ALA A 208 -16.45 -10.83 18.69
C ALA A 208 -17.08 -9.79 19.64
N ILE A 209 -17.97 -8.96 19.09
CA ILE A 209 -18.73 -7.95 19.85
C ILE A 209 -20.21 -8.31 19.80
N GLU A 210 -20.76 -8.70 20.94
CA GLU A 210 -22.13 -9.17 21.09
C GLU A 210 -22.81 -8.49 22.27
N GLY A 211 -23.76 -7.60 21.98
CA GLY A 211 -24.43 -6.82 23.03
C GLY A 211 -23.44 -6.00 23.86
N ASP A 212 -23.30 -6.38 25.13
CA ASP A 212 -22.37 -5.76 26.10
C ASP A 212 -21.07 -6.54 26.30
N GLN A 213 -20.82 -7.58 25.51
CA GLN A 213 -19.67 -8.45 25.66
C GLN A 213 -18.67 -8.26 24.52
N VAL A 214 -17.39 -8.36 24.88
CA VAL A 214 -16.26 -8.48 23.94
C VAL A 214 -15.56 -9.80 24.23
N GLY A 215 -15.62 -10.72 23.26
CA GLY A 215 -15.33 -12.12 23.52
C GLY A 215 -16.30 -12.68 24.55
N SER A 216 -15.78 -13.16 25.69
CA SER A 216 -16.57 -13.74 26.78
C SER A 216 -16.75 -12.83 28.01
N HIS A 217 -16.35 -11.56 27.94
CA HIS A 217 -16.34 -10.65 29.08
C HIS A 217 -17.22 -9.43 28.85
N SER A 218 -17.98 -9.02 29.87
CA SER A 218 -18.85 -7.84 29.80
C SER A 218 -18.09 -6.55 30.08
N ILE A 219 -18.37 -5.51 29.29
CA ILE A 219 -17.85 -4.16 29.49
C ILE A 219 -18.65 -3.36 30.53
N ARG A 220 -19.76 -3.89 31.04
CA ARG A 220 -20.58 -3.19 32.04
C ARG A 220 -19.92 -3.27 33.41
N LEU A 221 -19.61 -2.10 33.95
CA LEU A 221 -19.24 -1.96 35.35
C LEU A 221 -20.52 -2.01 36.19
N SER A 222 -20.82 -3.19 36.75
CA SER A 222 -21.96 -3.46 37.63
C SER A 222 -21.46 -3.98 38.98
N MET A 223 -22.28 -3.87 40.03
CA MET A 223 -22.02 -4.47 41.35
C MET A 223 -21.63 -5.95 41.29
N LEU A 224 -22.20 -6.70 40.34
CA LEU A 224 -21.94 -8.13 40.15
C LEU A 224 -20.70 -8.42 39.30
N SER A 225 -20.14 -7.40 38.65
CA SER A 225 -18.99 -7.53 37.76
C SER A 225 -17.68 -7.37 38.54
N LYS A 226 -16.78 -8.34 38.42
CA LYS A 226 -15.44 -8.23 39.01
C LYS A 226 -14.61 -7.24 38.21
N ASP A 227 -13.83 -6.41 38.89
CA ASP A 227 -13.00 -5.38 38.25
C ASP A 227 -11.99 -6.00 37.27
N ASP A 228 -11.49 -7.21 37.55
CA ASP A 228 -10.59 -7.93 36.66
C ASP A 228 -11.26 -8.39 35.36
N ASP A 229 -12.53 -8.82 35.42
CA ASP A 229 -13.26 -9.24 34.22
C ASP A 229 -13.64 -8.04 33.34
N TRP A 230 -13.98 -6.93 33.97
CA TRP A 230 -14.16 -5.65 33.28
C TRP A 230 -12.85 -5.20 32.60
N THR A 231 -11.72 -5.29 33.30
CA THR A 231 -10.40 -4.96 32.75
C THR A 231 -10.02 -5.85 31.58
N LYS A 232 -10.30 -7.15 31.65
CA LYS A 232 -10.11 -8.07 30.52
C LYS A 232 -10.98 -7.66 29.33
N ALA A 233 -12.26 -7.35 29.54
CA ALA A 233 -13.15 -6.89 28.48
C ALA A 233 -12.58 -5.64 27.77
N LEU A 234 -12.07 -4.68 28.53
CA LEU A 234 -11.45 -3.46 28.01
C LEU A 234 -10.14 -3.72 27.25
N LYS A 235 -9.32 -4.66 27.71
CA LYS A 235 -8.11 -5.11 27.00
C LYS A 235 -8.47 -5.72 25.65
N LEU A 236 -9.48 -6.59 25.59
CA LEU A 236 -9.97 -7.19 24.34
C LEU A 236 -10.57 -6.13 23.42
N LEU A 237 -11.29 -5.16 23.98
CA LEU A 237 -11.82 -4.00 23.26
C LEU A 237 -10.72 -3.20 22.56
N LEU A 238 -9.56 -2.97 23.20
CA LEU A 238 -8.42 -2.26 22.59
C LEU A 238 -7.64 -3.11 21.56
N ALA A 239 -7.70 -4.43 21.67
CA ALA A 239 -7.04 -5.32 20.72
C ALA A 239 -7.73 -5.33 19.34
N ASN A 240 -9.04 -5.09 19.29
CA ASN A 240 -9.80 -4.95 18.05
C ASN A 240 -9.31 -3.77 17.16
N PRO A 241 -9.29 -2.51 17.62
CA PRO A 241 -8.74 -1.39 16.84
C PRO A 241 -7.25 -1.56 16.56
N LYS A 242 -6.48 -2.23 17.44
CA LYS A 242 -5.08 -2.59 17.17
C LYS A 242 -4.95 -3.46 15.92
N ARG A 243 -5.77 -4.51 15.80
CA ARG A 243 -5.79 -5.35 14.59
C ARG A 243 -6.13 -4.53 13.35
N ALA A 244 -7.10 -3.64 13.46
CA ALA A 244 -7.49 -2.73 12.40
C ALA A 244 -6.35 -1.77 11.98
N LEU A 245 -5.50 -1.30 12.90
CA LEU A 245 -4.33 -0.48 12.55
C LEU A 245 -3.24 -1.29 11.84
N GLN A 246 -3.00 -2.54 12.28
CA GLN A 246 -1.98 -3.43 11.68
C GLN A 246 -2.31 -3.82 10.23
N VAL A 247 -3.58 -4.06 9.94
CA VAL A 247 -4.02 -4.43 8.58
C VAL A 247 -4.00 -3.23 7.62
N GLY A 248 -4.03 -1.99 8.13
CA GLY A 248 -4.05 -0.77 7.32
C GLY A 248 -5.35 -0.53 6.54
N PRO A 249 -5.60 0.70 6.04
CA PRO A 249 -6.83 1.01 5.31
C PRO A 249 -6.95 0.19 4.01
N PRO A 250 -8.18 -0.14 3.56
CA PRO A 250 -8.37 -0.88 2.31
C PRO A 250 -7.78 -0.10 1.12
N GLN A 251 -7.06 -0.80 0.23
CA GLN A 251 -6.23 -0.23 -0.84
C GLN A 251 -6.99 0.72 -1.81
N GLY A 252 -8.32 0.69 -1.83
CA GLY A 252 -9.18 1.58 -2.64
C GLY A 252 -9.42 2.99 -2.08
N SER A 253 -9.20 3.26 -0.79
CA SER A 253 -9.40 4.61 -0.22
C SER A 253 -8.25 5.59 -0.52
N MET A 254 -7.08 5.08 -0.92
CA MET A 254 -5.89 5.88 -1.25
C MET A 254 -5.71 6.17 -2.74
N ALA A 255 -6.50 5.56 -3.63
CA ALA A 255 -6.38 5.73 -5.07
C ALA A 255 -6.78 7.14 -5.56
N VAL A 256 -7.41 7.96 -4.72
CA VAL A 256 -7.89 9.31 -5.09
C VAL A 256 -6.98 10.42 -4.56
N LEU A 257 -6.12 10.15 -3.57
CA LEU A 257 -5.08 11.11 -3.15
C LEU A 257 -3.83 11.06 -4.04
N MET A 258 -3.63 9.93 -4.72
CA MET A 258 -2.58 9.78 -5.71
C MET A 258 -3.26 9.90 -7.07
N GLY A 259 -3.11 11.04 -7.74
CA GLY A 259 -3.40 11.15 -9.17
C GLY A 259 -2.60 10.07 -9.90
N GLN A 260 -3.19 8.89 -10.10
CA GLN A 260 -2.55 7.79 -10.79
C GLN A 260 -2.59 8.11 -12.28
N GLY A 261 -1.62 8.89 -12.73
CA GLY A 261 -1.09 8.78 -14.08
C GLY A 261 -0.59 7.35 -14.25
N ARG A 262 -1.47 6.45 -14.71
CA ARG A 262 -1.07 5.17 -15.27
C ARG A 262 -0.13 5.48 -16.43
N VAL A 263 1.17 5.46 -16.18
CA VAL A 263 2.15 5.30 -17.26
C VAL A 263 1.90 3.90 -17.82
N ARG A 264 1.17 3.85 -18.93
CA ARG A 264 0.97 2.64 -19.72
C ARG A 264 2.36 2.07 -20.02
N ARG A 265 2.67 0.90 -19.45
CA ARG A 265 3.75 0.05 -19.95
C ARG A 265 3.35 -0.44 -21.33
N ARG A 266 3.66 0.34 -22.37
CA ARG A 266 3.80 -0.14 -23.75
C ARG A 266 4.82 0.73 -24.46
N LEU A 267 6.03 0.21 -24.57
CA LEU A 267 6.83 0.37 -25.77
C LEU A 267 7.25 -1.05 -26.16
N PRO A 268 6.74 -1.60 -27.28
CA PRO A 268 7.45 -2.71 -27.91
C PRO A 268 8.77 -2.11 -28.39
N VAL A 269 9.89 -2.63 -27.88
CA VAL A 269 11.16 -2.44 -28.55
C VAL A 269 11.02 -3.17 -29.88
N HIS A 270 10.67 -2.44 -30.94
CA HIS A 270 10.86 -2.95 -32.28
C HIS A 270 12.36 -3.23 -32.41
N ARG A 271 12.73 -4.51 -32.42
CA ARG A 271 13.96 -4.93 -33.06
C ARG A 271 13.85 -4.47 -34.51
N MET A 272 14.52 -3.37 -34.84
CA MET A 272 14.86 -3.11 -36.23
C MET A 272 15.68 -4.31 -36.71
N PRO A 273 15.39 -4.88 -37.88
CA PRO A 273 16.26 -5.90 -38.44
C PRO A 273 17.61 -5.23 -38.63
N VAL A 274 18.62 -5.74 -37.91
CA VAL A 274 20.01 -5.50 -38.26
C VAL A 274 20.11 -5.98 -39.70
N ALA A 275 20.39 -5.06 -40.63
CA ALA A 275 20.73 -5.39 -42.00
C ALA A 275 22.13 -6.01 -42.02
N THR A 276 22.30 -7.13 -41.31
CA THR A 276 23.44 -8.03 -41.44
C THR A 276 23.23 -8.79 -42.74
N GLY A 277 24.01 -8.42 -43.76
CA GLY A 277 24.33 -9.31 -44.85
C GLY A 277 23.55 -9.12 -46.15
N HIS A 278 23.61 -7.94 -46.78
CA HIS A 278 23.28 -7.83 -48.21
C HIS A 278 24.24 -6.97 -49.05
N VAL A 279 25.41 -6.58 -48.52
CA VAL A 279 26.45 -5.89 -49.33
C VAL A 279 27.63 -6.80 -49.70
N LEU A 280 27.79 -7.96 -49.04
CA LEU A 280 28.86 -8.92 -49.36
C LEU A 280 28.49 -9.98 -50.42
N ALA A 281 27.23 -10.05 -50.87
CA ALA A 281 26.80 -11.00 -51.90
C ALA A 281 26.95 -10.46 -53.34
N GLY A 282 26.94 -9.13 -53.54
CA GLY A 282 27.10 -8.52 -54.86
C GLY A 282 28.54 -8.53 -55.40
N LEU A 283 29.52 -8.55 -54.51
CA LEU A 283 30.95 -8.47 -54.89
C LEU A 283 31.61 -9.82 -55.18
N ARG A 284 30.93 -10.95 -54.93
CA ARG A 284 31.41 -12.29 -55.36
C ARG A 284 30.99 -12.66 -56.78
N ALA A 285 29.96 -12.04 -57.34
CA ALA A 285 29.48 -12.34 -58.70
C ALA A 285 30.30 -11.67 -59.81
N ALA A 286 31.04 -10.61 -59.52
CA ALA A 286 31.89 -9.91 -60.51
C ALA A 286 33.23 -10.62 -60.80
N ARG A 287 33.50 -11.79 -60.19
CA ARG A 287 34.78 -12.52 -60.32
C ARG A 287 34.75 -13.73 -61.26
N GLN A 288 33.60 -14.07 -61.85
CA GLN A 288 33.52 -15.18 -62.81
C GLN A 288 32.74 -14.73 -64.04
N GLY A 289 33.49 -14.22 -65.03
CA GLY A 289 32.96 -13.97 -66.35
C GLY A 289 32.51 -15.30 -67.00
N ARG A 290 31.21 -15.46 -67.23
CA ARG A 290 30.66 -16.36 -68.24
C ARG A 290 29.43 -15.72 -68.88
N GLN A 291 29.52 -15.53 -70.19
CA GLN A 291 28.43 -15.13 -71.09
C GLN A 291 27.35 -16.21 -71.16
N PHE A 292 26.10 -15.80 -71.29
CA PHE A 292 24.96 -16.58 -71.81
C PHE A 292 24.04 -15.64 -72.62
N PRO A 293 23.20 -16.15 -73.54
CA PRO A 293 23.03 -15.61 -74.87
C PRO A 293 21.79 -14.72 -75.03
N ALA A 294 21.72 -14.04 -76.18
CA ALA A 294 20.66 -13.13 -76.60
C ALA A 294 19.30 -13.82 -76.85
N PRO A 295 18.18 -13.09 -76.76
CA PRO A 295 16.84 -13.66 -76.74
C PRO A 295 16.25 -13.88 -78.15
N CYS A 296 15.42 -14.92 -78.27
CA CYS A 296 14.29 -14.98 -79.19
C CYS A 296 13.00 -14.97 -78.35
#